data_AF-A0A6L4Z1J9-F1
#
_entry.id   AF-A0A6L4Z1J9-F1
#
_cell.length_a   1.000
_cell.length_b   1.000
_cell.length_c   1.000
_cell.angle_alpha   90.00
_cell.angle_beta   90.00
_cell.angle_gamma   90.00
#
_symmetry.space_group_name_H-M   'P 1'
#
loop_
_entity.id
_entity.type
_entity.pdbx_description
1 polymer ?
#
loop_
_entity_poly.entity_id
_entity_poly.type
_entity_poly.pdbx_seq_one_letter_code
_entity_poly.pdbx_strand_id
1 'polypeptide(L)'
;MIEKYINKIINKDCIKVLKTFPDESVDLCFADPPFNLGKAYHQYIDKLSEKDYLAWSREWLAELVRITKPTGSIFIHNIPRWLIHYASYLSEVAHLQHWIVWDSLARPCRKTFLPSHYGILFYTKKKQGFTFNE
;
A
#
# COMPACT_ATOMS: atom_id res chain seq x y z
N MET A 1 -7.06 -23.09 5.04
CA MET A 1 -7.12 -22.46 3.68
C MET A 1 -6.04 -21.40 3.47
N ILE A 2 -5.74 -20.53 4.44
CA ILE A 2 -4.57 -19.62 4.39
C ILE A 2 -3.26 -20.32 4.79
N GLU A 3 -3.30 -21.46 5.51
CA GLU A 3 -2.10 -22.08 6.09
C GLU A 3 -1.02 -22.43 5.05
N LYS A 4 -1.41 -22.74 3.81
CA LYS A 4 -0.47 -23.04 2.72
C LYS A 4 0.45 -21.86 2.35
N TYR A 5 0.13 -20.64 2.80
CA TYR A 5 0.91 -19.43 2.56
C TYR A 5 1.76 -18.99 3.76
N ILE A 6 1.62 -19.65 4.92
CA ILE A 6 2.38 -19.30 6.13
C ILE A 6 3.88 -19.55 5.90
N ASN A 7 4.71 -18.56 6.24
CA ASN A 7 6.17 -18.61 6.13
C ASN A 7 6.67 -18.93 4.71
N LYS A 8 5.96 -18.47 3.67
CA LYS A 8 6.33 -18.65 2.27
C LYS A 8 6.63 -17.32 1.58
N ILE A 9 7.63 -17.35 0.71
CA ILE A 9 7.90 -16.30 -0.27
C ILE A 9 7.30 -16.74 -1.59
N ILE A 10 6.47 -15.88 -2.20
CA ILE A 10 5.77 -16.18 -3.45
C ILE A 10 6.26 -15.20 -4.52
N ASN A 11 7.07 -15.69 -5.46
CA ASN A 11 7.53 -14.88 -6.58
C ASN A 11 6.55 -15.00 -7.77
N LYS A 12 5.49 -14.18 -7.75
CA LYS A 12 4.46 -14.12 -8.79
C LYS A 12 3.86 -12.71 -8.86
N ASP A 13 2.99 -12.48 -9.83
CA ASP A 13 2.10 -11.32 -9.87
C ASP A 13 1.27 -11.23 -8.57
N CYS A 14 1.43 -10.13 -7.83
CA CYS A 14 0.82 -9.98 -6.52
C CYS A 14 -0.71 -9.94 -6.59
N ILE A 15 -1.32 -9.29 -7.58
CA ILE A 15 -2.78 -9.21 -7.73
C ILE A 15 -3.35 -10.60 -7.97
N LYS A 16 -2.72 -11.40 -8.84
CA LYS A 16 -3.14 -12.79 -9.09
C LYS A 16 -3.04 -13.64 -7.84
N VAL A 17 -1.99 -13.48 -7.03
CA VAL A 17 -1.81 -14.23 -5.78
C VAL A 17 -2.83 -13.78 -4.73
N LEU A 18 -3.00 -12.47 -4.53
CA LEU A 18 -3.94 -11.91 -3.56
C LEU A 18 -5.37 -12.40 -3.82
N LYS A 19 -5.80 -12.48 -5.09
CA LYS A 19 -7.11 -13.05 -5.49
C LYS A 19 -7.34 -14.50 -5.05
N THR A 20 -6.29 -15.24 -4.71
CA THR A 20 -6.40 -16.62 -4.19
C THR A 20 -6.51 -16.70 -2.67
N PHE A 21 -6.29 -15.59 -1.96
CA PHE A 21 -6.39 -15.54 -0.51
C PHE A 21 -7.87 -15.45 -0.13
N PRO A 22 -8.32 -16.15 0.92
CA PRO A 22 -9.67 -15.98 1.42
C PRO A 22 -9.92 -14.55 1.90
N ASP A 23 -11.17 -14.09 1.83
CA ASP A 23 -11.61 -12.85 2.45
C ASP A 23 -11.30 -12.88 3.95
N GLU A 24 -10.98 -11.71 4.52
CA GLU A 24 -10.87 -11.53 5.98
C GLU A 24 -9.97 -12.56 6.67
N SER A 25 -8.84 -12.89 6.06
CA SER A 25 -7.94 -13.95 6.51
C SER A 25 -6.60 -13.43 7.04
N VAL A 26 -6.27 -12.16 6.83
CA VAL A 26 -4.97 -11.56 7.18
C VAL A 26 -5.13 -10.50 8.26
N ASP A 27 -4.33 -10.58 9.32
CA ASP A 27 -4.33 -9.62 10.45
C ASP A 27 -3.65 -8.30 10.10
N LEU A 28 -2.58 -8.34 9.29
CA LEU A 28 -1.83 -7.16 8.87
C LEU A 28 -1.39 -7.28 7.42
N CYS A 29 -1.71 -6.26 6.63
CA CYS A 29 -1.19 -6.06 5.28
C CYS A 29 -0.19 -4.91 5.27
N PHE A 30 0.94 -5.10 4.60
CA PHE A 30 1.93 -4.04 4.34
C PHE A 30 2.26 -4.02 2.85
N ALA A 31 2.29 -2.83 2.25
CA ALA A 31 2.68 -2.65 0.85
C ALA A 31 3.64 -1.47 0.67
N ASP A 32 4.71 -1.71 -0.08
CA ASP A 32 5.66 -0.72 -0.59
C ASP A 32 5.72 -0.87 -2.13
N PRO A 33 4.72 -0.35 -2.86
CA PRO A 33 4.66 -0.44 -4.32
C PRO A 33 5.74 0.44 -4.99
N PRO A 34 6.09 0.16 -6.25
CA PRO A 34 6.98 1.03 -7.02
C PRO A 34 6.43 2.46 -7.13
N PHE A 35 7.29 3.47 -7.03
CA PHE A 35 6.87 4.89 -6.97
C PHE A 35 6.61 5.54 -8.34
N ASN A 36 6.71 4.80 -9.45
CA ASN A 36 6.47 5.31 -10.81
C ASN A 36 7.25 6.60 -11.12
N LEU A 37 8.55 6.62 -10.79
CA LEU A 37 9.45 7.76 -10.92
C LEU A 37 10.39 7.67 -12.13
N GLY A 38 10.19 6.68 -12.99
CA GLY A 38 11.03 6.42 -14.15
C GLY A 38 12.36 5.76 -13.79
N LYS A 39 12.46 5.10 -12.63
CA LYS A 39 13.69 4.41 -12.25
C LYS A 39 13.96 3.23 -13.19
N ALA A 40 15.22 3.07 -13.57
CA ALA A 40 15.66 1.95 -14.38
C ALA A 40 15.76 0.69 -13.52
N TYR A 41 14.71 -0.12 -13.53
CA TYR A 41 14.74 -1.47 -12.98
C TYR A 41 15.00 -2.48 -14.10
N HIS A 42 15.69 -3.57 -13.77
CA HIS A 42 16.02 -4.62 -14.75
C HIS A 42 14.78 -5.35 -15.31
N GLN A 43 13.69 -5.43 -14.54
CA GLN A 43 12.52 -6.25 -14.87
C GLN A 43 11.18 -5.51 -14.78
N TYR A 44 11.17 -4.21 -14.46
CA TYR A 44 9.94 -3.44 -14.25
C TYR A 44 10.00 -2.06 -14.93
N ILE A 45 8.92 -1.71 -15.62
CA ILE A 45 8.76 -0.39 -16.25
C ILE A 45 8.13 0.54 -15.21
N ASP A 46 8.96 1.33 -14.55
CA ASP A 46 8.55 2.32 -13.54
C ASP A 46 8.09 3.65 -14.17
N LYS A 47 7.41 3.58 -15.32
CA LYS A 47 7.02 4.76 -16.12
C LYS A 47 5.66 4.57 -16.78
N LEU A 48 4.72 4.02 -16.04
CA LEU A 48 3.33 3.92 -16.47
C LEU A 48 2.70 5.31 -16.57
N SER A 49 1.70 5.46 -17.44
CA SER A 49 0.85 6.65 -17.41
C SER A 49 0.19 6.78 -16.03
N GLU A 50 -0.11 8.00 -15.61
CA GLU A 50 -0.76 8.22 -14.30
C GLU A 50 -2.08 7.43 -14.18
N LYS A 51 -2.87 7.42 -15.25
CA LYS A 51 -4.12 6.66 -15.32
C LYS A 51 -3.89 5.16 -15.12
N ASP A 52 -2.91 4.58 -15.82
CA ASP A 52 -2.65 3.14 -15.75
C ASP A 52 -2.08 2.74 -14.38
N TYR A 53 -1.18 3.58 -13.83
CA TYR A 53 -0.62 3.35 -12.50
C TYR A 53 -1.69 3.40 -11.40
N LEU A 54 -2.61 4.37 -11.47
CA LEU A 54 -3.71 4.47 -10.50
C LEU A 54 -4.74 3.36 -10.67
N ALA A 55 -5.05 2.96 -11.91
CA ALA A 55 -5.92 1.82 -12.18
C ALA A 55 -5.33 0.52 -11.61
N TRP A 56 -4.07 0.24 -11.90
CA TRP A 56 -3.33 -0.88 -11.31
C TRP A 56 -3.26 -0.79 -9.79
N SER A 57 -3.05 0.43 -9.24
CA SER A 57 -3.00 0.63 -7.80
C SER A 57 -4.31 0.28 -7.11
N ARG A 58 -5.43 0.67 -7.71
CA ARG A 58 -6.76 0.37 -7.20
C ARG A 58 -7.03 -1.13 -7.13
N GLU A 59 -6.51 -1.92 -8.07
CA GLU A 59 -6.68 -3.38 -8.05
C GLU A 59 -6.04 -4.02 -6.82
N TRP A 60 -4.76 -3.75 -6.54
CA TRP A 60 -4.12 -4.36 -5.38
C TRP A 60 -4.62 -3.74 -4.07
N LEU A 61 -4.97 -2.45 -4.03
CA LEU A 61 -5.57 -1.82 -2.84
C LEU A 61 -6.90 -2.49 -2.48
N ALA A 62 -7.77 -2.76 -3.47
CA ALA A 62 -9.04 -3.46 -3.27
C ALA A 62 -8.82 -4.86 -2.67
N GLU A 63 -7.83 -5.59 -3.17
CA GLU A 63 -7.50 -6.91 -2.66
C GLU A 63 -6.93 -6.85 -1.23
N LEU A 64 -6.07 -5.88 -0.91
CA LEU A 64 -5.59 -5.67 0.46
C LEU A 64 -6.75 -5.42 1.43
N VAL A 65 -7.72 -4.59 1.04
CA VAL A 65 -8.93 -4.39 1.83
C VAL A 65 -9.69 -5.70 1.95
N ARG A 66 -9.98 -6.42 0.86
CA ARG A 66 -10.75 -7.69 0.91
C ARG A 66 -10.17 -8.72 1.89
N ILE A 67 -8.86 -8.99 1.79
CA ILE A 67 -8.22 -10.06 2.57
C ILE A 67 -7.96 -9.67 4.03
N THR A 68 -7.91 -8.38 4.35
CA THR A 68 -7.66 -7.94 5.73
C THR A 68 -8.88 -8.22 6.59
N LYS A 69 -8.67 -8.77 7.79
CA LYS A 69 -9.75 -9.01 8.76
C LYS A 69 -10.45 -7.70 9.16
N PRO A 70 -11.70 -7.74 9.63
CA PRO A 70 -12.37 -6.56 10.18
C PRO A 70 -11.61 -5.90 11.34
N THR A 71 -10.83 -6.69 12.09
CA THR A 71 -9.97 -6.27 13.19
C THR A 71 -8.54 -5.93 12.75
N GLY A 72 -8.20 -6.17 11.47
CA GLY A 72 -6.84 -6.07 10.96
C GLY A 72 -6.45 -4.67 10.49
N SER A 73 -5.17 -4.55 10.15
CA SER A 73 -4.52 -3.29 9.78
C SER A 73 -3.93 -3.33 8.37
N ILE A 74 -3.97 -2.19 7.67
CA ILE A 74 -3.41 -2.00 6.33
C ILE A 74 -2.41 -0.84 6.37
N PHE A 75 -1.17 -1.11 6.00
CA PHE A 75 -0.08 -0.15 5.93
C PHE A 75 0.41 0.00 4.50
N ILE A 76 0.45 1.23 3.98
CA ILE A 76 0.85 1.50 2.59
C ILE A 76 1.87 2.63 2.57
N HIS A 77 3.09 2.31 2.14
CA HIS A 77 4.18 3.26 1.98
C HIS A 77 4.21 3.84 0.56
N ASN A 78 4.40 5.16 0.43
CA ASN A 78 4.73 5.79 -0.86
C ASN A 78 5.18 7.26 -0.66
N ILE A 79 5.50 7.95 -1.76
CA ILE A 79 5.62 9.41 -1.78
C ILE A 79 4.24 10.09 -1.63
N PRO A 80 4.17 11.31 -1.05
CA PRO A 80 2.92 12.02 -0.83
C PRO A 80 2.02 12.15 -2.07
N ARG A 81 2.61 12.33 -3.26
CA ARG A 81 1.86 12.43 -4.52
C ARG A 81 0.91 11.25 -4.74
N TRP A 82 1.39 10.02 -4.55
CA TRP A 82 0.58 8.82 -4.76
C TRP A 82 -0.32 8.51 -3.57
N LEU A 83 0.16 8.79 -2.36
CA LEU A 83 -0.63 8.57 -1.14
C LEU A 83 -1.92 9.38 -1.11
N ILE A 84 -1.98 10.57 -1.72
CA ILE A 84 -3.22 11.34 -1.85
C ILE A 84 -4.29 10.53 -2.61
N HIS A 85 -3.92 9.90 -3.73
CA HIS A 85 -4.85 9.08 -4.51
C HIS A 85 -5.24 7.80 -3.77
N TYR A 86 -4.28 7.17 -3.09
CA TYR A 86 -4.55 5.97 -2.30
C TYR A 86 -5.48 6.26 -1.14
N ALA A 87 -5.24 7.35 -0.41
CA ALA A 87 -6.11 7.80 0.68
C ALA A 87 -7.50 8.16 0.18
N SER A 88 -7.63 8.79 -1.00
CA SER A 88 -8.93 9.07 -1.62
C SER A 88 -9.74 7.79 -1.81
N TYR A 89 -9.15 6.78 -2.45
CA TYR A 89 -9.82 5.51 -2.68
C TYR A 89 -10.11 4.76 -1.36
N LEU A 90 -9.11 4.63 -0.48
CA LEU A 90 -9.27 3.88 0.76
C LEU A 90 -10.30 4.50 1.70
N SER A 91 -10.46 5.82 1.70
CA SER A 91 -11.46 6.49 2.54
C SER A 91 -12.91 6.23 2.08
N GLU A 92 -13.11 5.72 0.86
CA GLU A 92 -14.44 5.25 0.40
C GLU A 92 -14.81 3.88 1.00
N VAL A 93 -13.82 3.06 1.41
CA VAL A 93 -14.02 1.63 1.73
C VAL A 93 -13.43 1.21 3.08
N ALA A 94 -12.69 2.09 3.76
CA ALA A 94 -11.99 1.83 5.01
C ALA A 94 -11.78 3.15 5.79
N HIS A 95 -11.23 3.05 7.00
CA HIS A 95 -11.01 4.19 7.89
C HIS A 95 -9.53 4.50 8.03
N LEU A 96 -9.15 5.74 7.72
CA LEU A 96 -7.82 6.25 8.03
C LEU A 96 -7.67 6.33 9.55
N GLN A 97 -6.65 5.69 10.08
CA GLN A 97 -6.26 5.81 11.48
C GLN A 97 -5.15 6.84 11.63
N HIS A 98 -4.06 6.68 10.86
CA HIS A 98 -2.91 7.58 10.94
C HIS A 98 -2.26 7.81 9.59
N TRP A 99 -1.74 9.02 9.39
CA TRP A 99 -0.70 9.31 8.40
C TRP A 99 0.64 9.37 9.11
N ILE A 100 1.50 8.40 8.86
CA ILE A 100 2.83 8.34 9.46
C ILE A 100 3.81 8.99 8.50
N VAL A 101 4.59 9.95 8.98
CA VAL A 101 5.64 10.60 8.20
C VAL A 101 6.97 9.89 8.44
N TRP A 102 7.61 9.44 7.37
CA TRP A 102 8.96 8.92 7.43
C TRP A 102 9.93 9.98 6.92
N ASP A 103 10.67 10.59 7.83
CA ASP A 103 11.77 11.50 7.52
C ASP A 103 12.96 10.74 6.89
N SER A 104 13.39 11.19 5.72
CA SER A 104 14.40 10.51 4.91
C SER A 104 15.39 11.50 4.31
N LEU A 105 16.62 11.04 4.16
CA LEU A 105 17.68 11.84 3.55
C LEU A 105 17.34 12.14 2.09
N ALA A 106 17.28 13.42 1.74
CA ALA A 106 17.05 13.87 0.38
C ALA A 106 18.20 14.74 -0.12
N ARG A 107 18.36 14.82 -1.44
CA ARG A 107 19.32 15.70 -2.09
C ARG A 107 18.70 17.08 -2.31
N PRO A 108 19.44 18.18 -2.12
CA PRO A 108 18.94 19.53 -2.37
C PRO A 108 18.34 19.69 -3.76
N CYS A 109 17.08 20.13 -3.82
CA CYS A 109 16.43 20.53 -5.06
C CYS A 109 16.65 22.02 -5.31
N ARG A 110 17.02 22.41 -6.53
CA ARG A 110 17.34 23.82 -6.85
C ARG A 110 16.12 24.74 -6.99
N LYS A 111 14.92 24.18 -7.21
CA LYS A 111 13.71 24.94 -7.60
C LYS A 111 12.50 24.72 -6.69
N THR A 112 12.60 23.83 -5.71
CA THR A 112 11.48 23.40 -4.86
C THR A 112 11.98 23.09 -3.45
N PHE A 113 11.04 22.95 -2.50
CA PHE A 113 11.35 22.41 -1.19
C PHE A 113 12.00 21.02 -1.30
N LEU A 114 12.81 20.69 -0.29
CA LEU A 114 13.48 19.41 -0.17
C LEU A 114 12.44 18.31 0.07
N PRO A 115 12.31 17.29 -0.81
CA PRO A 115 11.38 16.18 -0.61
C PRO A 115 12.01 15.14 0.33
N SER A 116 12.27 15.54 1.59
CA SER A 116 12.92 14.71 2.61
C SER A 116 11.95 13.82 3.38
N HIS A 117 10.79 13.48 2.82
CA HIS A 117 9.88 12.57 3.51
C HIS A 117 9.07 11.71 2.56
N TYR A 118 8.70 10.55 3.10
CA TYR A 118 7.69 9.66 2.57
C TYR A 118 6.52 9.58 3.56
N GLY A 119 5.43 8.96 3.15
CA GLY A 119 4.32 8.65 4.05
C GLY A 119 4.10 7.15 4.17
N ILE A 120 3.47 6.76 5.27
CA ILE A 120 2.82 5.45 5.43
C ILE A 120 1.39 5.72 5.85
N LEU A 121 0.43 5.29 5.04
CA LEU A 121 -0.99 5.31 5.40
C LEU A 121 -1.28 4.10 6.29
N PHE A 122 -1.95 4.34 7.42
CA PHE A 122 -2.49 3.29 8.27
C PHE A 122 -4.02 3.33 8.21
N TYR A 123 -4.62 2.28 7.65
CA TYR A 123 -6.06 2.08 7.54
C TYR A 123 -6.53 0.82 8.26
N THR A 124 -7.80 0.83 8.67
CA THR A 124 -8.51 -0.32 9.23
C THR A 124 -9.91 -0.43 8.63
N LYS A 125 -10.48 -1.64 8.58
CA LYS A 125 -11.86 -1.84 8.11
C LYS A 125 -12.91 -1.26 9.05
N LYS A 126 -12.61 -1.22 10.35
CA LYS A 126 -13.48 -0.64 11.38
C LYS A 126 -12.79 0.55 12.03
N LYS A 127 -13.56 1.61 12.31
CA LYS A 127 -13.05 2.80 13.01
C LYS A 127 -12.55 2.47 14.43
N GLN A 128 -13.20 1.52 15.11
CA GLN A 128 -12.86 1.04 16.46
C GLN A 128 -12.94 -0.48 16.51
N GLY A 129 -12.35 -1.10 17.55
CA GLY A 129 -12.34 -2.55 17.72
C GLY A 129 -11.43 -3.27 16.71
N PHE A 130 -10.42 -2.58 16.20
CA PHE A 130 -9.29 -3.18 15.52
C PHE A 130 -8.18 -3.49 16.54
N THR A 131 -7.37 -4.50 16.25
CA THR A 131 -6.25 -4.88 17.10
C THR A 131 -5.10 -3.90 16.86
N PHE A 132 -4.62 -3.26 17.93
CA PHE A 132 -3.43 -2.43 17.93
C PHE A 132 -2.65 -2.66 19.22
N ASN A 133 -1.56 -3.43 19.12
CA ASN A 133 -0.64 -3.77 20.21
C ASN A 133 -1.35 -4.31 21.46
N GLU A 134 -1.51 -5.64 21.54
CA GLU A 134 -1.97 -6.36 22.73
C GLU A 134 -0.79 -6.74 23.64
#